data_AF-A9IYQ2-F1
#
_entry.id   AF-A9IYQ2-F1
#
_cell.length_a   1.000
_cell.length_b   1.000
_cell.length_c   1.000
_cell.angle_alpha   90.00
_cell.angle_beta   90.00
_cell.angle_gamma   90.00
#
_symmetry.space_group_name_H-M   'P 1'
#
loop_
_entity.id
_entity.type
_entity.pdbx_description
1 polymer ?
#
loop_
_entity_poly.entity_id
_entity_poly.type
_entity_poly.pdbx_seq_one_letter_code
_entity_poly.pdbx_strand_id
1 'polypeptide(L)' 'MPRAVSQYPRAGKVCDGAGLLLHKRKDRGAQWIYRYTLHGRRREMGLGAL' A
#
# COMPACT_ATOMS: atom_id res chain seq x y z
N MET A 1 -25.47 -19.64 -7.73
CA MET A 1 -25.10 -18.56 -6.80
C MET A 1 -23.98 -17.72 -7.42
N PRO A 2 -24.20 -16.50 -7.91
CA PRO A 2 -23.12 -15.68 -8.44
C PRO A 2 -22.24 -15.19 -7.27
N ARG A 3 -20.93 -15.43 -7.32
CA ARG A 3 -19.99 -14.86 -6.35
C ARG A 3 -19.89 -13.37 -6.61
N ALA A 4 -20.21 -12.55 -5.61
CA ALA A 4 -19.94 -11.12 -5.67
C ALA A 4 -18.43 -10.89 -5.87
N VAL A 5 -18.07 -10.28 -7.00
CA VAL A 5 -16.70 -9.84 -7.24
C VAL A 5 -16.48 -8.63 -6.34
N SER A 6 -15.59 -8.75 -5.35
CA SER A 6 -15.25 -7.61 -4.47
C SER A 6 -14.73 -6.46 -5.33
N GLN A 7 -15.54 -5.42 -5.47
CA GLN A 7 -15.21 -4.19 -6.19
C GLN A 7 -14.12 -3.37 -5.48
N TYR A 8 -13.80 -3.74 -4.24
CA TYR A 8 -12.72 -3.15 -3.46
C TYR A 8 -11.38 -3.81 -3.80
N PRO A 9 -10.33 -3.01 -4.10
CA PRO A 9 -8.99 -3.54 -4.27
C PRO A 9 -8.59 -4.35 -3.05
N ARG A 10 -8.08 -5.55 -3.28
CA ARG A 10 -7.61 -6.47 -2.23
C ARG A 10 -6.63 -5.71 -1.32
N ALA A 11 -6.83 -5.82 0.00
CA ALA A 11 -5.93 -5.22 0.98
C ALA A 11 -4.47 -5.61 0.68
N GLY A 12 -3.55 -4.65 0.78
CA GLY A 12 -2.16 -4.80 0.40
C GLY A 12 -1.49 -3.51 -0.04
N LYS A 13 -0.23 -3.61 -0.43
CA LYS A 13 0.58 -2.48 -0.92
C LYS A 13 0.54 -2.45 -2.45
N VAL A 14 0.15 -1.31 -3.00
CA VAL A 14 0.16 -1.03 -4.44
C VAL A 14 1.27 -0.03 -4.72
N CYS A 15 2.15 -0.34 -5.68
CA CYS A 15 3.24 0.56 -6.08
C CYS A 15 2.69 1.67 -6.99
N ASP A 16 3.06 2.92 -6.69
CA ASP A 16 2.67 4.11 -7.46
C ASP A 16 3.87 4.73 -8.23
N GLY A 17 5.04 4.09 -8.15
CA GLY A 17 6.27 4.53 -8.80
C GLY A 17 7.22 5.25 -7.86
N ALA A 18 8.49 5.40 -8.27
CA ALA A 18 9.55 6.08 -7.51
C ALA A 18 9.74 5.60 -6.04
N GLY A 19 9.31 4.38 -5.71
CA GLY A 19 9.34 3.88 -4.33
C GLY A 19 8.15 4.31 -3.47
N LEU A 20 7.16 5.01 -4.02
CA LEU A 20 5.89 5.31 -3.36
C LEU A 20 4.94 4.11 -3.44
N LEU A 21 4.31 3.78 -2.32
CA LEU A 21 3.31 2.72 -2.22
C LEU A 21 2.09 3.21 -1.44
N LEU A 22 0.91 2.85 -1.93
CA LEU A 22 -0.35 2.97 -1.20
C LEU A 22 -0.66 1.65 -0.50
N HIS A 23 -0.66 1.66 0.83
CA HIS A 23 -1.05 0.50 1.64
C HIS A 23 -2.53 0.58 1.99
N LYS A 24 -3.36 -0.19 1.27
CA LYS A 24 -4.80 -0.32 1.54
C LYS A 24 -5.04 -1.39 2.60
N ARG A 25 -5.75 -1.05 3.67
CA ARG A 25 -6.08 -1.95 4.79
C ARG A 25 -7.48 -2.54 4.61
N LYS A 26 -7.76 -3.63 5.33
CA LYS A 26 -9.06 -4.33 5.26
C LYS A 26 -10.22 -3.51 5.85
N ASP A 27 -9.91 -2.59 6.76
CA ASP A 27 -10.83 -1.69 7.46
C ASP A 27 -11.16 -0.41 6.67
N ARG A 28 -10.86 -0.39 5.36
CA ARG A 28 -10.98 0.76 4.45
C ARG A 28 -9.98 1.90 4.70
N GLY A 29 -9.13 1.82 5.72
CA GLY A 29 -8.04 2.78 5.90
C GLY A 29 -6.95 2.63 4.83
N ALA A 30 -6.23 3.70 4.57
CA ALA A 30 -5.03 3.65 3.73
C ALA A 30 -3.90 4.49 4.31
N GLN A 31 -2.66 4.18 3.90
CA GLN A 31 -1.48 4.94 4.28
C GLN A 31 -0.48 4.96 3.13
N TRP A 32 0.16 6.11 2.94
CA TRP A 32 1.29 6.25 2.04
C TRP A 32 2.58 5.74 2.70
N ILE A 33 3.36 5.00 1.93
CA ILE A 33 4.66 4.47 2.33
C ILE A 33 5.68 4.87 1.29
N TYR A 34 6.78 5.47 1.73
CA TYR A 34 7.98 5.62 0.91
C TYR A 34 8.97 4.50 1.19
N ARG A 35 9.38 3.81 0.14
CA ARG A 35 10.30 2.69 0.17
C ARG A 35 11.60 3.09 -0.49
N TYR A 36 12.68 3.01 0.28
CA TYR A 36 14.00 3.45 -0.14
C TYR A 36 15.07 2.45 0.30
N THR A 37 16.25 2.58 -0.29
CA THR A 37 17.44 1.82 0.11
C THR A 37 18.43 2.80 0.71
N LEU A 38 18.88 2.52 1.93
CA LEU A 38 19.93 3.27 2.61
C LEU A 38 21.00 2.29 3.08
N HIS A 39 22.25 2.53 2.67
CA HIS A 39 23.38 1.64 2.92
C HIS A 39 23.11 0.17 2.56
N GLY A 40 22.55 -0.06 1.36
CA GLY A 40 22.23 -1.41 0.85
C GLY A 40 21.04 -2.09 1.54
N ARG A 41 20.40 -1.46 2.53
CA ARG A 41 19.26 -2.02 3.26
C ARG A 41 17.97 -1.32 2.85
N ARG A 42 16.98 -2.11 2.48
CA ARG A 42 15.63 -1.62 2.17
C ARG A 42 14.92 -1.19 3.45
N ARG A 43 14.29 -0.02 3.41
CA ARG A 43 13.53 0.60 4.50
C ARG A 43 12.19 1.10 3.97
N GLU A 44 11.26 1.32 4.89
CA GLU A 44 9.94 1.89 4.61
C GLU A 44 9.65 2.98 5.64
N MET A 45 9.11 4.11 5.17
CA MET A 45 8.71 5.26 5.98
C MET A 45 7.24 5.57 5.71
N GLY A 46 6.43 5.67 6.76
CA GLY A 46 5.04 6.12 6.64
C GLY A 46 4.98 7.62 6.37
N LEU A 47 4.23 8.04 5.35
CA LEU A 47 4.06 9.45 4.98
C LEU A 47 2.74 10.06 5.48
N GLY A 48 1.85 9.24 6.03
CA GLY A 48 0.56 9.69 6.54
C GLY A 48 -0.59 8.76 6.14
N ALA A 49 -1.68 8.84 6.89
CA ALA A 49 -2.92 8.13 6.58
C ALA A 49 -3.75 8.93 5.56
N LEU A 50 -4.56 8.21 4.78
CA LEU A 50 -5.61 8.76 3.94
C LEU A 50 -6.97 8.51 4.61
#